data_AF-A0A498SMH3-F1
#
_entry.id   AF-A0A498SMH3-F1
#
_cell.length_a   1.000
_cell.length_b   1.000
_cell.length_c   1.000
_cell.angle_alpha   90.00
_cell.angle_beta   90.00
_cell.angle_gamma   90.00
#
_symmetry.space_group_name_H-M   'P 1'
#
loop_
_entity.id
_entity.type
_entity.pdbx_description
1 polymer ?
#
loop_
_entity_poly.entity_id
_entity_poly.type
_entity_poly.pdbx_seq_one_letter_code
_entity_poly.pdbx_strand_id
1 'polypeptide(L)'
;MILDVSDEALFGMSCEEHREELSEWSQCIIPHGDLTDAITLFLRSVKHFGCKLPPRKVIKFGLNFLRNNSNNYLEHPLYKRITVQNCGKCSRRVRCCKRSKSFLAQAYESEACSGSDAVCVFDPLSDSDLRELLERYPNVMPPADRCNVSNYVSAELITLSKGPAYQYVEPLLYQILGTRIPAVNCVLRDGKCHCCCFSFIPQPDGYCYLNTNISTPSHPSRL
;
A
#
# COMPACT_ATOMS: atom_id res chain seq x y z
N MET A 1 4.34 31.57 -17.46
CA MET A 1 4.90 30.65 -18.47
C MET A 1 4.59 29.25 -18.02
N ILE A 2 3.57 28.65 -18.62
CA ILE A 2 3.18 27.26 -18.39
C ILE A 2 4.16 26.46 -19.24
N LEU A 3 5.05 25.71 -18.59
CA LEU A 3 5.95 24.81 -19.29
C LEU A 3 5.10 23.69 -19.89
N ASP A 4 5.12 23.63 -21.21
CA ASP A 4 4.60 22.57 -22.05
C ASP A 4 5.37 21.28 -21.73
N VAL A 5 4.89 20.55 -20.72
CA VAL A 5 5.40 19.22 -20.39
C VAL A 5 4.65 18.26 -21.30
N SER A 6 5.30 17.85 -22.38
CA SER A 6 4.81 16.82 -23.30
C SER A 6 4.17 15.68 -22.52
N ASP A 7 2.95 15.29 -22.89
CA ASP A 7 2.14 14.23 -22.25
C ASP A 7 2.92 12.93 -21.97
N GLU A 8 3.90 12.58 -22.80
CA GLU A 8 4.80 11.43 -22.61
C GLU A 8 5.66 11.48 -21.33
N ALA A 9 5.88 12.67 -20.73
CA ALA A 9 6.60 12.82 -19.47
C ALA A 9 5.70 12.64 -18.24
N LEU A 10 4.37 12.66 -18.43
CA LEU A 10 3.38 12.45 -17.38
C LEU A 10 2.97 10.97 -17.28
N PHE A 11 2.92 10.27 -18.42
CA PHE A 11 2.65 8.83 -18.46
C PHE A 11 3.90 8.03 -18.06
N GLY A 12 3.77 7.17 -17.06
CA GLY A 12 4.88 6.36 -16.55
C GLY A 12 5.53 5.52 -17.64
N MET A 13 6.86 5.61 -17.80
CA MET A 13 7.60 4.73 -18.70
C MET A 13 7.62 3.32 -18.12
N SER A 14 6.89 2.39 -18.75
CA SER A 14 6.99 0.96 -18.43
C SER A 14 8.26 0.36 -19.05
N CYS A 15 8.76 -0.72 -18.44
CA CYS A 15 9.87 -1.51 -18.98
C CYS A 15 9.36 -2.85 -19.57
N GLU A 16 8.08 -2.95 -19.96
CA GLU A 16 7.50 -4.21 -20.46
C GLU A 16 8.26 -4.75 -21.69
N GLU A 17 8.62 -3.86 -22.62
CA GLU A 17 9.41 -4.17 -23.82
C GLU A 17 10.93 -4.06 -23.61
N HIS A 18 11.37 -3.65 -22.41
CA HIS A 18 12.76 -3.35 -22.06
C HIS A 18 13.12 -3.94 -20.70
N ARG A 19 12.93 -5.25 -20.56
CA ARG A 19 13.08 -5.95 -19.27
C ARG A 19 14.52 -5.91 -18.75
N GLU A 20 15.50 -5.73 -19.64
CA GLU A 20 16.92 -5.52 -19.34
C GLU A 20 17.21 -4.24 -18.53
N GLU A 21 16.29 -3.27 -18.58
CA GLU A 21 16.39 -1.99 -17.86
C GLU A 21 15.69 -2.02 -16.49
N LEU A 22 15.10 -3.16 -16.11
CA LEU A 22 14.54 -3.35 -14.78
C LEU A 22 15.66 -3.52 -13.76
N SER A 23 15.45 -2.94 -12.57
CA SER A 23 16.31 -3.27 -11.43
C SER A 23 16.12 -4.71 -10.97
N GLU A 24 17.06 -5.18 -10.15
CA GLU A 24 16.81 -6.35 -9.32
C GLU A 24 15.63 -6.08 -8.37
N TRP A 25 15.02 -7.16 -7.89
CA TRP A 25 13.95 -7.10 -6.90
C TRP A 25 14.47 -6.68 -5.53
N SER A 26 13.75 -5.76 -4.87
CA SER A 26 14.02 -5.35 -3.49
C SER A 26 14.00 -6.53 -2.50
N GLN A 27 14.53 -6.30 -1.31
CA GLN A 27 14.14 -7.11 -0.16
C GLN A 27 12.62 -6.99 0.09
N CYS A 28 12.06 -7.95 0.80
CA CYS A 28 10.66 -7.90 1.20
C CYS A 28 10.38 -6.70 2.08
N ILE A 29 9.52 -5.81 1.60
CA ILE A 29 8.99 -4.68 2.34
C ILE A 29 7.83 -5.23 3.15
N ILE A 30 8.10 -5.50 4.43
CA ILE A 30 7.09 -5.85 5.42
C ILE A 30 6.78 -4.55 6.16
N PRO A 31 5.51 -4.12 6.22
CA PRO A 31 5.17 -2.85 6.86
C PRO A 31 5.43 -2.82 8.38
N HIS A 32 5.79 -3.94 9.03
CA HIS A 32 6.22 -4.07 10.45
C HIS A 32 5.41 -3.24 11.48
N GLY A 33 4.18 -2.85 11.17
CA GLY A 33 3.46 -1.81 11.91
C GLY A 33 3.99 -0.38 11.72
N ASP A 34 5.29 -0.17 11.43
CA ASP A 34 5.87 1.16 11.21
C ASP A 34 6.02 1.52 9.72
N LEU A 35 5.10 2.37 9.27
CA LEU A 35 5.08 2.92 7.92
C LEU A 35 6.35 3.76 7.59
N THR A 36 6.98 4.40 8.58
CA THR A 36 8.21 5.18 8.42
C THR A 36 9.39 4.28 8.08
N ASP A 37 9.49 3.13 8.76
CA ASP A 37 10.53 2.14 8.51
C ASP A 37 10.35 1.48 7.14
N ALA A 38 9.11 1.12 6.78
CA ALA A 38 8.79 0.58 5.45
C ALA A 38 9.21 1.54 4.33
N ILE A 39 8.91 2.84 4.46
CA ILE A 39 9.32 3.87 3.50
C ILE A 39 10.83 4.04 3.48
N THR A 40 11.48 4.02 4.64
CA THR A 40 12.94 4.17 4.71
C THR A 40 13.66 3.00 4.04
N LEU A 41 13.19 1.77 4.25
CA LEU A 41 13.72 0.57 3.60
C LEU A 41 13.50 0.59 2.09
N PHE A 42 12.33 1.02 1.62
CA PHE A 42 12.11 1.24 0.19
C PHE A 42 13.05 2.29 -0.38
N LEU A 43 13.15 3.48 0.23
CA LEU A 43 13.96 4.57 -0.31
C LEU A 43 15.44 4.18 -0.39
N ARG A 44 15.93 3.37 0.57
CA ARG A 44 17.26 2.75 0.52
C ARG A 44 17.39 1.80 -0.66
N SER A 45 16.41 0.94 -0.88
CA SER A 45 16.38 -0.03 -1.99
C SER A 45 16.36 0.69 -3.35
N VAL A 46 15.44 1.63 -3.56
CA VAL A 46 15.33 2.45 -4.78
C VAL A 46 16.63 3.21 -5.06
N LYS A 47 17.24 3.80 -4.04
CA LYS A 47 18.55 4.47 -4.18
C LYS A 47 19.63 3.50 -4.64
N HIS A 48 19.69 2.30 -4.03
CA HIS A 48 20.69 1.29 -4.36
C HIS A 48 20.55 0.79 -5.80
N PHE A 49 19.32 0.64 -6.28
CA PHE A 49 19.00 0.16 -7.62
C PHE A 49 19.22 1.18 -8.75
N GLY A 50 19.63 2.42 -8.43
CA GLY A 50 19.80 3.49 -9.41
C GLY A 50 18.49 4.10 -9.91
N CYS A 51 17.38 3.77 -9.27
CA CYS A 51 16.06 4.31 -9.54
C CYS A 51 15.99 5.80 -9.15
N LYS A 52 15.11 6.56 -9.80
CA LYS A 52 14.86 7.96 -9.43
C LYS A 52 14.19 8.02 -8.06
N LEU A 53 14.71 8.90 -7.22
CA LEU A 53 14.13 9.21 -5.93
C LEU A 53 13.23 10.44 -6.03
N PRO A 54 12.23 10.56 -5.14
CA PRO A 54 11.48 11.79 -4.98
C PRO A 54 12.42 12.94 -4.57
N PRO A 55 12.05 14.21 -4.84
CA PRO A 55 12.84 15.35 -4.39
C PRO A 55 13.12 15.31 -2.88
N ARG A 56 14.33 15.68 -2.45
CA ARG A 56 14.72 15.61 -1.02
C ARG A 56 13.78 16.37 -0.09
N LYS A 57 13.24 17.51 -0.55
CA LYS A 57 12.25 18.30 0.21
C LYS A 57 10.96 17.50 0.47
N VAL A 58 10.50 16.76 -0.54
CA VAL A 58 9.32 15.88 -0.46
C VAL A 58 9.57 14.73 0.51
N ILE A 59 10.71 14.05 0.38
CA ILE A 59 11.08 12.96 1.31
C ILE A 59 11.10 13.47 2.75
N LYS A 60 11.75 14.62 3.00
CA LYS A 60 11.82 15.22 4.34
C LYS A 60 10.44 15.57 4.88
N PHE A 61 9.58 16.15 4.04
CA PHE A 61 8.21 16.50 4.42
C PHE A 61 7.40 15.25 4.79
N GLY A 62 7.42 14.21 3.95
CA GLY A 62 6.70 12.96 4.19
C GLY A 62 7.18 12.22 5.43
N LEU A 63 8.50 12.06 5.60
CA LEU A 63 9.06 11.40 6.79
C LEU A 63 8.78 12.19 8.08
N ASN A 64 8.82 13.53 8.04
CA ASN A 64 8.46 14.34 9.20
C ASN A 64 6.98 14.24 9.55
N PHE A 65 6.10 14.26 8.54
CA PHE A 65 4.67 14.05 8.74
C PHE A 65 4.40 12.70 9.38
N LEU A 66 5.00 11.63 8.85
CA LEU A 66 4.85 10.28 9.40
C LEU A 66 5.39 10.19 10.80
N ARG A 67 6.59 10.70 11.11
CA ARG A 67 7.14 10.70 12.48
C ARG A 67 6.22 11.42 13.47
N ASN A 68 5.71 12.59 13.09
CA ASN A 68 4.85 13.39 13.97
C ASN A 68 3.46 12.79 14.17
N ASN A 69 3.03 11.89 13.29
CA ASN A 69 1.72 11.25 13.35
C ASN A 69 1.83 9.73 13.59
N SER A 70 3.03 9.18 13.69
CA SER A 70 3.31 7.72 13.70
C SER A 70 2.65 7.02 14.88
N ASN A 71 2.70 7.62 16.08
CA ASN A 71 2.01 7.09 17.24
C ASN A 71 0.48 7.11 17.06
N ASN A 72 -0.07 8.15 16.43
CA ASN A 72 -1.50 8.18 16.08
C ASN A 72 -1.84 7.16 15.00
N TYR A 73 -0.91 6.83 14.10
CA TYR A 73 -1.08 5.78 13.10
C TYR A 73 -0.99 4.38 13.72
N LEU A 74 -0.03 4.12 14.60
CA LEU A 74 0.11 2.83 15.29
C LEU A 74 -1.10 2.53 16.18
N GLU A 75 -1.67 3.56 16.81
CA GLU A 75 -2.84 3.40 17.66
C GLU A 75 -4.18 3.34 16.91
N HIS A 76 -4.18 3.70 15.62
CA HIS A 76 -5.39 3.77 14.82
C HIS A 76 -5.97 2.36 14.54
N PRO A 77 -7.28 2.12 14.73
CA PRO A 77 -7.88 0.79 14.63
C PRO A 77 -7.63 0.05 13.30
N LEU A 78 -7.52 0.77 12.18
CA LEU A 78 -7.17 0.18 10.88
C LEU A 78 -5.71 -0.28 10.78
N TYR A 79 -4.79 0.47 11.37
CA TYR A 79 -3.35 0.27 11.22
C TYR A 79 -2.79 -0.67 12.30
N LYS A 80 -3.45 -0.81 13.46
CA LYS A 80 -3.21 -1.89 14.45
C LYS A 80 -3.29 -3.29 13.83
N ARG A 81 -4.01 -3.42 12.72
CA ARG A 81 -4.20 -4.67 11.96
C ARG A 81 -3.09 -4.89 10.93
N ILE A 82 -2.08 -4.01 10.87
CA ILE A 82 -0.87 -4.24 10.10
C ILE A 82 0.04 -5.13 10.95
N THR A 83 0.09 -6.40 10.58
CA THR A 83 0.91 -7.39 11.30
C THR A 83 2.41 -7.16 11.08
N VAL A 84 3.19 -7.54 12.09
CA VAL A 84 4.66 -7.66 11.99
C VAL A 84 5.09 -8.95 11.31
N GLN A 85 4.17 -9.90 11.12
CA GLN A 85 4.43 -11.21 10.53
C GLN A 85 4.22 -11.16 9.01
N ASN A 86 4.96 -12.02 8.30
CA ASN A 86 4.78 -12.17 6.87
C ASN A 86 3.58 -13.09 6.57
N CYS A 87 2.41 -12.50 6.31
CA CYS A 87 1.18 -13.24 5.99
C CYS A 87 0.32 -12.49 4.95
N GLY A 88 -0.76 -13.13 4.54
CA GLY A 88 -1.86 -12.51 3.82
C GLY A 88 -1.51 -12.08 2.39
N LYS A 89 -0.36 -12.50 1.82
CA LYS A 89 0.20 -11.92 0.60
C LYS A 89 0.41 -10.39 0.68
N CYS A 90 0.58 -9.86 1.89
CA CYS A 90 0.64 -8.41 2.14
C CYS A 90 2.03 -7.81 1.90
N SER A 91 3.09 -8.59 2.15
CA SER A 91 4.47 -8.15 1.94
C SER A 91 4.84 -8.13 0.47
N ARG A 92 5.59 -7.10 0.04
CA ARG A 92 5.91 -6.89 -1.37
C ARG A 92 7.41 -6.76 -1.61
N ARG A 93 7.83 -7.25 -2.77
CA ARG A 93 9.09 -6.85 -3.40
C ARG A 93 8.76 -5.93 -4.55
N VAL A 94 9.61 -4.95 -4.77
CA VAL A 94 9.45 -3.96 -5.83
C VAL A 94 10.71 -3.89 -6.66
N ARG A 95 10.56 -3.54 -7.92
CA ARG A 95 11.67 -3.15 -8.81
C ARG A 95 11.22 -2.01 -9.70
N CYS A 96 12.16 -1.20 -10.15
CA CYS A 96 11.85 -0.03 -10.96
C CYS A 96 12.37 -0.19 -12.39
N CYS A 97 11.80 0.59 -13.30
CA CYS A 97 12.34 0.83 -14.63
C CYS A 97 13.41 1.95 -14.58
N LYS A 98 14.68 1.65 -14.87
CA LYS A 98 15.79 2.62 -14.76
C LYS A 98 15.77 3.71 -15.83
N ARG A 99 15.01 3.51 -16.92
CA ARG A 99 14.88 4.47 -18.03
C ARG A 99 14.18 5.77 -17.64
N SER A 100 13.45 5.78 -16.52
CA SER A 100 12.63 6.92 -16.19
C SER A 100 13.45 8.19 -15.92
N LYS A 101 12.99 9.31 -16.48
CA LYS A 101 13.62 10.63 -16.34
C LYS A 101 13.24 11.34 -15.05
N SER A 102 12.15 10.91 -14.39
CA SER A 102 11.66 11.50 -13.14
C SER A 102 11.06 10.45 -12.23
N PHE A 103 10.93 10.76 -10.93
CA PHE A 103 10.27 9.86 -9.97
C PHE A 103 8.77 9.66 -10.30
N LEU A 104 8.10 10.71 -10.78
CA LEU A 104 6.68 10.66 -11.11
C LEU A 104 6.42 9.78 -12.34
N ALA A 105 7.32 9.81 -13.32
CA ALA A 105 7.23 9.00 -14.54
C ALA A 105 7.83 7.59 -14.36
N GLN A 106 8.23 7.20 -13.15
CA GLN A 106 8.89 5.91 -12.94
C GLN A 106 7.86 4.82 -12.66
N ALA A 107 7.80 3.85 -13.56
CA ALA A 107 7.04 2.63 -13.30
C ALA A 107 7.77 1.74 -12.29
N TYR A 108 6.98 1.13 -11.42
CA TYR A 108 7.42 0.09 -10.51
C TYR A 108 6.63 -1.18 -10.79
N GLU A 109 7.34 -2.29 -10.88
CA GLU A 109 6.72 -3.60 -10.75
C GLU A 109 6.72 -4.01 -9.29
N SER A 110 5.69 -4.73 -8.87
CA SER A 110 5.63 -5.30 -7.54
C SER A 110 5.16 -6.75 -7.59
N GLU A 111 5.70 -7.57 -6.70
CA GLU A 111 5.29 -8.97 -6.52
C GLU A 111 5.17 -9.32 -5.03
N ALA A 112 4.41 -10.38 -4.72
CA ALA A 112 4.19 -10.80 -3.35
C ALA A 112 5.42 -11.55 -2.87
N CYS A 113 5.83 -11.30 -1.63
CA CYS A 113 6.91 -12.03 -1.00
C CYS A 113 6.60 -13.52 -0.90
N SER A 114 7.62 -14.36 -1.12
CA SER A 114 7.55 -15.79 -0.82
C SER A 114 7.24 -16.03 0.66
N GLY A 115 6.55 -17.13 0.97
CA GLY A 115 6.26 -17.53 2.35
C GLY A 115 5.26 -16.63 3.07
N SER A 116 4.38 -15.96 2.31
CA SER A 116 3.30 -15.11 2.83
C SER A 116 1.90 -15.64 2.48
N ASP A 117 1.83 -16.90 2.05
CA ASP A 117 0.62 -17.55 1.53
C ASP A 117 -0.46 -17.79 2.59
N ALA A 118 -0.06 -17.98 3.84
CA ALA A 118 -0.99 -18.15 4.95
C ALA A 118 -1.76 -16.85 5.22
N VAL A 119 -3.04 -16.95 5.55
CA VAL A 119 -3.87 -15.80 5.92
C VAL A 119 -3.31 -15.08 7.15
N CYS A 120 -3.51 -13.76 7.21
CA CYS A 120 -3.32 -13.03 8.46
C CYS A 120 -4.53 -13.24 9.37
N VAL A 121 -4.30 -13.50 10.65
CA VAL A 121 -5.36 -13.75 11.63
C VAL A 121 -5.39 -12.60 12.63
N PHE A 122 -6.54 -11.96 12.75
CA PHE A 122 -6.77 -10.84 13.67
C PHE A 122 -8.01 -11.06 14.53
N ASP A 123 -8.06 -10.35 15.64
CA ASP A 123 -9.32 -10.17 16.35
C ASP A 123 -10.30 -9.30 15.52
N PRO A 124 -11.61 -9.58 15.61
CA PRO A 124 -12.63 -8.66 15.15
C PRO A 124 -12.53 -7.31 15.86
N LEU A 125 -12.98 -6.25 15.19
CA LEU A 125 -13.00 -4.91 15.78
C LEU A 125 -13.83 -4.91 17.08
N SER A 126 -13.23 -4.36 18.14
CA SER A 126 -13.90 -4.14 19.41
C SER A 126 -14.94 -3.02 19.31
N ASP A 127 -15.84 -2.92 20.30
CA ASP A 127 -16.81 -1.82 20.33
C ASP A 127 -16.13 -0.44 20.49
N SER A 128 -14.97 -0.39 21.15
CA SER A 128 -14.15 0.83 21.21
C SER A 128 -13.56 1.18 19.85
N ASP A 129 -13.04 0.20 19.11
CA ASP A 129 -12.49 0.45 17.76
C ASP A 129 -13.57 0.98 16.82
N LEU A 130 -14.76 0.39 16.86
CA LEU A 130 -15.88 0.82 16.02
C LEU A 130 -16.34 2.24 16.36
N ARG A 131 -16.36 2.60 17.64
CA ARG A 131 -16.71 3.96 18.07
C ARG A 131 -15.72 4.99 17.56
N GLU A 132 -14.43 4.73 17.72
CA GLU A 132 -13.37 5.61 17.21
C GLU A 132 -13.43 5.75 15.68
N LEU A 133 -13.66 4.64 14.96
CA LEU A 133 -13.81 4.66 13.51
C LEU A 133 -15.07 5.43 13.05
N LEU A 134 -16.17 5.34 13.79
CA LEU A 134 -17.39 6.10 13.50
C LEU A 134 -17.24 7.60 13.76
N GLU A 135 -16.58 7.98 14.84
CA GLU A 135 -16.27 9.39 15.14
C GLU A 135 -15.39 10.00 14.05
N ARG A 136 -14.43 9.22 13.54
CA ARG A 136 -13.48 9.66 12.52
C ARG A 136 -14.04 9.62 11.09
N TYR A 137 -14.88 8.63 10.78
CA TYR A 137 -15.47 8.43 9.45
C TYR A 137 -17.00 8.28 9.57
N PRO A 138 -17.74 9.37 9.88
CA PRO A 138 -19.16 9.31 10.21
C PRO A 138 -20.06 8.82 9.07
N ASN A 139 -19.57 8.89 7.83
CA ASN A 139 -20.30 8.47 6.64
C ASN A 139 -20.03 7.01 6.24
N VAL A 140 -19.20 6.28 6.98
CA VAL A 140 -18.87 4.88 6.70
C VAL A 140 -19.69 3.96 7.58
N MET A 141 -20.43 3.05 6.96
CA MET A 141 -21.22 2.05 7.69
C MET A 141 -20.29 0.99 8.32
N PRO A 142 -20.45 0.70 9.62
CA PRO A 142 -19.70 -0.37 10.27
C PRO A 142 -19.94 -1.73 9.61
N PRO A 143 -18.90 -2.57 9.46
CA PRO A 143 -19.08 -3.91 8.94
C PRO A 143 -19.81 -4.80 9.96
N ALA A 144 -20.81 -5.54 9.49
CA ALA A 144 -21.58 -6.47 10.34
C ALA A 144 -20.69 -7.59 10.93
N ASP A 145 -19.70 -8.04 10.17
CA ASP A 145 -18.76 -9.08 10.57
C ASP A 145 -17.61 -8.58 11.45
N ARG A 146 -17.52 -7.25 11.66
CA ARG A 146 -16.44 -6.57 12.40
C ARG A 146 -15.03 -6.89 11.86
N CYS A 147 -14.92 -7.46 10.67
CA CYS A 147 -13.68 -7.92 10.05
C CYS A 147 -13.35 -7.12 8.79
N ASN A 148 -14.33 -6.92 7.90
CA ASN A 148 -14.10 -6.25 6.63
C ASN A 148 -14.05 -4.73 6.81
N VAL A 149 -12.83 -4.18 6.83
CA VAL A 149 -12.60 -2.74 7.02
C VAL A 149 -12.38 -1.98 5.72
N SER A 150 -12.64 -2.59 4.56
CA SER A 150 -12.35 -2.01 3.24
C SER A 150 -12.98 -0.63 3.03
N ASN A 151 -14.18 -0.41 3.56
CA ASN A 151 -14.87 0.88 3.47
C ASN A 151 -14.18 1.97 4.30
N TYR A 152 -13.73 1.64 5.52
CA TYR A 152 -12.99 2.57 6.36
C TYR A 152 -11.61 2.89 5.76
N VAL A 153 -10.93 1.89 5.20
CA VAL A 153 -9.67 2.09 4.46
C VAL A 153 -9.89 3.01 3.26
N SER A 154 -10.99 2.82 2.51
CA SER A 154 -11.33 3.67 1.37
C SER A 154 -11.61 5.11 1.78
N ALA A 155 -12.32 5.32 2.90
CA ALA A 155 -12.59 6.64 3.44
C ALA A 155 -11.33 7.33 3.97
N GLU A 156 -10.45 6.59 4.64
CA GLU A 156 -9.14 7.10 5.07
C GLU A 156 -8.32 7.55 3.87
N LEU A 157 -8.27 6.76 2.79
CA LEU A 157 -7.61 7.13 1.54
C LEU A 157 -8.17 8.44 0.95
N ILE A 158 -9.50 8.61 0.93
CA ILE A 158 -10.16 9.85 0.46
C ILE A 158 -9.82 11.05 1.36
N THR A 159 -9.74 10.86 2.68
CA THR A 159 -9.39 11.93 3.61
C THR A 159 -7.94 12.34 3.44
N LEU A 160 -7.05 11.35 3.36
CA LEU A 160 -5.67 11.58 2.99
C LEU A 160 -5.64 12.33 1.66
N SER A 161 -6.53 12.02 0.70
CA SER A 161 -6.59 12.58 -0.67
C SER A 161 -6.66 14.08 -0.82
N LYS A 162 -7.11 14.75 0.23
CA LYS A 162 -7.41 16.18 0.20
C LYS A 162 -6.34 17.04 0.86
N GLY A 163 -5.35 16.41 1.51
CA GLY A 163 -4.29 17.13 2.24
C GLY A 163 -3.08 17.50 1.37
N PRO A 164 -2.31 18.55 1.74
CA PRO A 164 -1.01 18.84 1.12
C PRO A 164 0.01 17.71 1.31
N ALA A 165 -0.19 16.84 2.31
CA ALA A 165 0.54 15.59 2.43
C ALA A 165 0.24 14.62 1.29
N TYR A 166 -0.98 14.59 0.74
CA TYR A 166 -1.33 13.66 -0.33
C TYR A 166 -0.59 13.93 -1.63
N GLN A 167 -0.46 15.19 -2.03
CA GLN A 167 0.23 15.57 -3.27
C GLN A 167 1.65 14.98 -3.38
N TYR A 168 2.26 14.61 -2.25
CA TYR A 168 3.66 14.20 -2.20
C TYR A 168 3.90 12.86 -1.50
N VAL A 169 3.08 12.51 -0.52
CA VAL A 169 3.20 11.28 0.29
C VAL A 169 2.39 10.15 -0.30
N GLU A 170 1.25 10.40 -0.94
CA GLU A 170 0.41 9.35 -1.53
C GLU A 170 1.06 8.71 -2.77
N PRO A 171 1.64 9.45 -3.73
CA PRO A 171 2.44 8.84 -4.80
C PRO A 171 3.63 8.05 -4.26
N LEU A 172 4.25 8.52 -3.17
CA LEU A 172 5.29 7.76 -2.47
C LEU A 172 4.72 6.47 -1.91
N LEU A 173 3.63 6.52 -1.14
CA LEU A 173 3.00 5.36 -0.51
C LEU A 173 2.47 4.36 -1.54
N TYR A 174 1.85 4.83 -2.63
CA TYR A 174 1.42 3.99 -3.75
C TYR A 174 2.60 3.35 -4.47
N GLN A 175 3.70 4.08 -4.71
CA GLN A 175 4.89 3.52 -5.35
C GLN A 175 5.69 2.60 -4.40
N ILE A 176 5.67 2.87 -3.10
CA ILE A 176 6.42 2.16 -2.05
C ILE A 176 5.74 0.87 -1.65
N LEU A 177 4.45 0.97 -1.36
CA LEU A 177 3.63 -0.16 -0.96
C LEU A 177 3.08 -0.88 -2.19
N GLY A 178 3.21 -0.27 -3.38
CA GLY A 178 2.72 -0.79 -4.66
C GLY A 178 1.19 -0.76 -4.77
N THR A 179 0.49 -0.30 -3.74
CA THR A 179 -0.88 -0.76 -3.52
C THR A 179 -1.64 0.19 -2.61
N ARG A 180 -2.92 0.39 -2.93
CA ARG A 180 -3.99 0.65 -1.97
C ARG A 180 -3.57 0.14 -0.58
N ILE A 181 -3.46 1.05 0.41
CA ILE A 181 -3.37 0.72 1.86
C ILE A 181 -4.17 -0.56 2.06
N PRO A 182 -3.56 -1.63 2.62
CA PRO A 182 -3.92 -3.00 2.29
C PRO A 182 -5.44 -3.12 2.21
N ALA A 183 -5.95 -3.21 0.98
CA ALA A 183 -7.32 -3.60 0.75
C ALA A 183 -7.38 -5.02 1.29
N VAL A 184 -7.71 -5.13 2.57
CA VAL A 184 -7.72 -6.37 3.33
C VAL A 184 -9.06 -7.02 3.07
N ASN A 185 -9.03 -8.05 2.23
CA ASN A 185 -10.14 -8.96 2.08
C ASN A 185 -10.16 -9.84 3.32
N CYS A 186 -10.99 -9.46 4.29
CA CYS A 186 -11.15 -10.18 5.54
C CYS A 186 -12.49 -10.92 5.56
N VAL A 187 -12.48 -12.14 6.12
CA VAL A 187 -13.68 -12.92 6.41
C VAL A 187 -13.66 -13.39 7.86
N LEU A 188 -14.81 -13.38 8.52
CA LEU A 188 -14.96 -13.95 9.86
C LEU A 188 -15.06 -15.48 9.77
N ARG A 189 -14.16 -16.19 10.43
CA ARG A 189 -14.21 -17.65 10.64
C ARG A 189 -13.74 -17.98 12.04
N ASP A 190 -14.45 -18.89 12.70
CA ASP A 190 -14.11 -19.36 14.06
C ASP A 190 -13.87 -18.22 15.07
N GLY A 191 -14.63 -17.13 14.94
CA GLY A 191 -14.50 -15.94 15.80
C GLY A 191 -13.28 -15.05 15.53
N LYS A 192 -12.53 -15.32 14.46
CA LYS A 192 -11.35 -14.54 14.05
C LYS A 192 -11.50 -14.00 12.64
N CYS A 193 -10.81 -12.90 12.35
CA CYS A 193 -10.74 -12.32 11.02
C CYS A 193 -9.55 -12.92 10.26
N HIS A 194 -9.84 -13.66 9.20
CA HIS A 194 -8.84 -14.18 8.28
C HIS A 194 -8.73 -13.20 7.12
N CYS A 195 -7.55 -12.63 6.90
CA CYS A 195 -7.35 -11.54 5.97
C CYS A 195 -6.25 -11.83 4.95
N CYS A 196 -6.49 -11.41 3.71
CA CYS A 196 -5.51 -11.36 2.63
C CYS A 196 -5.50 -9.96 2.00
N CYS A 197 -4.38 -9.57 1.41
CA CYS A 197 -4.20 -8.28 0.77
C CYS A 197 -4.41 -8.35 -0.75
N PHE A 198 -4.73 -7.20 -1.34
CA PHE A 198 -4.80 -7.00 -2.80
C PHE A 198 -5.87 -7.85 -3.48
N SER A 199 -5.49 -8.54 -4.54
CA SER A 199 -6.35 -9.42 -5.31
C SER A 199 -6.48 -10.80 -4.66
N PHE A 200 -5.99 -11.02 -3.44
CA PHE A 200 -6.07 -12.32 -2.77
C PHE A 200 -7.23 -12.38 -1.78
N ILE A 201 -7.89 -13.53 -1.70
CA ILE A 201 -9.00 -13.81 -0.78
C ILE A 201 -8.64 -14.99 0.13
N PRO A 202 -9.02 -14.91 1.43
CA PRO A 202 -8.86 -16.01 2.38
C PRO A 202 -9.74 -17.22 2.06
N GLN A 203 -9.13 -18.39 1.86
CA GLN A 203 -9.83 -19.66 1.63
C GLN A 203 -9.95 -20.49 2.93
N PRO A 204 -10.93 -21.41 3.02
CA PRO A 204 -11.20 -22.19 4.25
C PRO A 204 -10.02 -23.00 4.78
N ASP A 205 -9.06 -23.33 3.93
CA ASP A 205 -7.82 -24.01 4.27
C ASP A 205 -6.78 -23.14 5.00
N GLY A 206 -7.07 -21.84 5.19
CA GLY A 206 -6.18 -20.90 5.87
C GLY A 206 -5.13 -20.26 4.95
N TYR A 207 -5.29 -20.36 3.63
CA TYR A 207 -4.38 -19.75 2.66
C TYR A 207 -5.05 -18.66 1.80
N CYS A 208 -4.23 -17.82 1.20
CA CYS A 208 -4.61 -16.71 0.34
C CYS A 208 -4.49 -17.09 -1.13
N TYR A 209 -5.61 -17.05 -1.86
CA TYR A 209 -5.66 -17.38 -3.28
C TYR A 209 -6.09 -16.19 -4.10
N LEU A 210 -5.61 -16.12 -5.34
CA LEU A 210 -6.00 -15.05 -6.26
C LEU A 210 -7.51 -15.10 -6.48
N ASN A 211 -8.15 -13.94 -6.36
CA ASN A 211 -9.57 -13.78 -6.62
C ASN A 211 -9.80 -13.85 -8.14
N THR A 212 -10.21 -15.04 -8.62
CA THR A 212 -10.50 -15.29 -10.04
C THR A 212 -11.77 -14.57 -10.53
N ASN A 213 -12.56 -13.97 -9.64
CA ASN A 213 -13.73 -13.16 -10.00
C ASN A 213 -13.39 -11.68 -10.21
N ILE A 214 -12.15 -11.27 -9.95
CA ILE A 214 -11.63 -10.02 -10.48
C ILE A 214 -11.21 -10.35 -11.91
N SER A 215 -12.06 -10.04 -12.88
CA SER A 215 -11.56 -9.67 -14.21
C SER A 215 -10.42 -8.73 -13.94
N THR A 216 -9.19 -9.16 -14.29
CA THR A 216 -8.00 -8.32 -14.20
C THR A 216 -8.43 -6.92 -14.58
N PRO A 217 -8.28 -5.90 -13.71
CA PRO A 217 -8.09 -4.61 -14.27
C PRO A 217 -6.89 -4.84 -15.18
N SER A 218 -7.10 -4.74 -16.49
CA SER A 218 -6.07 -4.13 -17.33
C SER A 218 -5.44 -3.06 -16.46
N HIS A 219 -4.12 -3.09 -16.34
CA HIS A 219 -3.32 -1.98 -15.86
C HIS A 219 -4.14 -0.67 -15.85
N PRO A 220 -4.10 0.17 -14.81
CA PRO A 220 -4.45 1.56 -15.03
C PRO A 220 -3.34 2.16 -15.92
N SER A 221 -3.30 1.76 -17.19
CA SER A 221 -3.13 2.69 -18.27
C SER A 221 -4.26 3.69 -18.09
N ARG A 222 -3.87 4.95 -17.83
CA ARG A 222 -4.75 6.13 -17.70
C ARG A 222 -5.23 6.40 -16.27
N LEU A 223 -4.38 7.07 -15.51
CA LEU A 223 -4.63 8.45 -15.09
C LEU A 223 -3.36 9.26 -15.39
#